data_AF-A0A4Y7JZB0-F1
#
_entry.id   AF-A0A4Y7JZB0-F1
#
_cell.length_a   1.000
_cell.length_b   1.000
_cell.length_c   1.000
_cell.angle_alpha   90.00
_cell.angle_beta   90.00
_cell.angle_gamma   90.00
#
_symmetry.space_group_name_H-M   'P 1'
#
loop_
_entity.id
_entity.type
_entity.pdbx_description
1 polymer ?
#
loop_
_entity_poly.entity_id
_entity_poly.type
_entity_poly.pdbx_seq_one_letter_code
_entity_poly.pdbx_strand_id
1 'polypeptide(L)'
;MRAHRYVRGHLFCRFLSSVGLSVLFPFLINQLSTDNQLSTDRRKPSEDNMTKNINVVLIGCGGVGKQLIQHIINSRSLHSKLGLHLRVVGVCDSTSFLVLPHVSDSKSEFNDSLLLEICRVKSSGLSLSTLSNARSGECQIFTKKESTDKILDTAKLLGRSTGLAFIDCSASSETIGILTKVVDFGCCSVLANKKPLTSSLEDYEKLFSHPRRIRHESTVGAGLPVIASINRILTSGDPIHRIIGSFSGTLGYVMSEVEGGKPLSEVVRAAKGLGYTEPDPRDDLGGMDVARKALILARLLGWRINLDSIKVESLYPDEMGPDKMSVEDFLSSGLPSLDDDIRKRFGVALQMGMCSDMSVPLRDQGSY
;
A
#
# COMPACT_ATOMS: atom_id res chain seq x y z
N MET A 1 32.64 -2.71 23.16
CA MET A 1 31.99 -4.00 22.84
C MET A 1 30.87 -3.72 21.84
N ARG A 2 31.11 -3.99 20.55
CA ARG A 2 30.12 -3.82 19.47
C ARG A 2 29.25 -5.07 19.41
N ALA A 3 27.93 -4.91 19.54
CA ALA A 3 26.95 -5.95 19.28
C ALA A 3 26.07 -5.52 18.10
N HIS A 4 26.56 -5.72 16.87
CA HIS A 4 25.71 -5.75 15.69
C HIS A 4 25.25 -7.20 15.49
N ARG A 5 24.03 -7.52 15.90
CA ARG A 5 23.31 -8.69 15.40
C ARG A 5 22.38 -8.21 14.29
N TYR A 6 22.84 -8.30 13.05
CA TYR A 6 21.96 -8.27 11.89
C TYR A 6 21.01 -9.47 11.98
N VAL A 7 19.70 -9.19 12.01
CA VAL A 7 18.67 -10.22 11.84
C VAL A 7 18.78 -10.71 10.39
N ARG A 8 19.09 -12.00 10.21
CA ARG A 8 19.22 -12.64 8.89
C ARG A 8 17.99 -12.32 8.00
N GLY A 9 18.23 -11.77 6.82
CA GLY A 9 17.22 -11.26 5.87
C GLY A 9 16.12 -12.25 5.46
N HIS A 10 16.35 -13.54 5.67
CA HIS A 10 15.37 -14.61 5.41
C HIS A 10 14.10 -14.52 6.29
N LEU A 11 14.21 -13.94 7.50
CA LEU A 11 13.04 -13.67 8.36
C LEU A 11 12.34 -12.36 7.95
N PHE A 12 13.06 -11.32 7.52
CA PHE A 12 12.52 -9.98 7.30
C PHE A 12 11.52 -9.90 6.11
N CYS A 13 11.80 -10.60 5.00
CA CYS A 13 10.88 -10.62 3.84
C CYS A 13 9.60 -11.42 4.09
N ARG A 14 9.65 -12.54 4.83
CA ARG A 14 8.44 -13.27 5.27
C ARG A 14 7.70 -12.55 6.40
N PHE A 15 8.40 -11.79 7.23
CA PHE A 15 7.82 -10.98 8.30
C PHE A 15 7.02 -9.80 7.75
N LEU A 16 7.47 -9.13 6.68
CA LEU A 16 6.73 -8.02 6.06
C LEU A 16 5.43 -8.47 5.35
N SER A 17 5.39 -9.68 4.77
CA SER A 17 4.19 -10.19 4.08
C SER A 17 3.13 -10.78 5.02
N SER A 18 3.53 -11.27 6.21
CA SER A 18 2.63 -11.91 7.19
C SER A 18 2.35 -11.06 8.44
N VAL A 19 3.31 -10.26 8.91
CA VAL A 19 3.20 -9.44 10.14
C VAL A 19 2.83 -7.99 9.84
N GLY A 20 3.11 -7.52 8.61
CA GLY A 20 2.68 -6.20 8.16
C GLY A 20 1.18 -5.97 8.35
N LEU A 21 0.35 -6.98 8.08
CA LEU A 21 -1.11 -6.89 8.21
C LEU A 21 -1.65 -7.05 9.66
N SER A 22 -0.96 -7.79 10.54
CA SER A 22 -1.39 -7.94 11.95
C SER A 22 -1.13 -6.69 12.80
N VAL A 23 -0.16 -5.86 12.40
CA VAL A 23 0.10 -4.53 12.99
C VAL A 23 -0.72 -3.41 12.30
N LEU A 24 -1.12 -3.62 11.04
CA LEU A 24 -1.90 -2.66 10.23
C LEU A 24 -3.26 -2.32 10.84
N PHE A 25 -3.90 -3.27 11.54
CA PHE A 25 -5.33 -3.17 11.87
C PHE A 25 -5.67 -2.46 13.18
N PRO A 26 -4.96 -2.69 14.31
CA PRO A 26 -5.14 -1.86 15.50
C PRO A 26 -4.92 -0.37 15.19
N PHE A 27 -4.07 -0.06 14.21
CA PHE A 27 -3.74 1.29 13.78
C PHE A 27 -4.80 1.88 12.82
N LEU A 28 -5.29 1.13 11.83
CA LEU A 28 -6.40 1.55 10.96
C LEU A 28 -7.65 1.90 11.78
N ILE A 29 -7.94 1.08 12.79
CA ILE A 29 -9.08 1.22 13.69
C ILE A 29 -8.92 2.42 14.64
N ASN A 30 -7.76 2.57 15.30
CA ASN A 30 -7.53 3.71 16.18
C ASN A 30 -7.63 5.02 15.39
N GLN A 31 -7.16 5.04 14.14
CA GLN A 31 -7.16 6.26 13.34
C GLN A 31 -8.53 6.59 12.74
N LEU A 32 -9.38 5.61 12.38
CA LEU A 32 -10.77 5.90 11.96
C LEU A 32 -11.65 6.38 13.13
N SER A 33 -11.27 6.06 14.37
CA SER A 33 -11.98 6.49 15.59
C SER A 33 -11.64 7.94 16.02
N THR A 34 -10.45 8.46 15.68
CA THR A 34 -9.94 9.76 16.20
C THR A 34 -10.54 11.01 15.55
N ASP A 35 -11.43 10.92 14.56
CA ASP A 35 -12.05 12.10 13.94
C ASP A 35 -13.18 12.74 14.75
N ASN A 36 -13.39 12.31 16.01
CA ASN A 36 -14.21 13.04 16.96
C ASN A 36 -13.52 13.14 18.33
N GLN A 37 -13.21 14.39 18.70
CA GLN A 37 -12.87 14.92 20.03
C GLN A 37 -11.38 15.13 20.36
N LEU A 38 -10.96 16.39 20.18
CA LEU A 38 -10.35 17.14 21.28
C LEU A 38 -11.39 17.24 22.41
N SER A 39 -11.42 16.25 23.31
CA SER A 39 -11.89 16.46 24.67
C SER A 39 -11.13 15.49 25.57
N THR A 40 -10.23 16.03 26.37
CA THR A 40 -9.56 15.32 27.45
C THR A 40 -10.56 15.16 28.59
N ASP A 41 -11.37 14.12 28.55
CA ASP A 41 -12.15 13.72 29.73
C ASP A 41 -12.14 12.20 29.87
N ARG A 42 -11.28 11.72 30.79
CA ARG A 42 -11.27 10.32 31.23
C ARG A 42 -12.50 10.10 32.13
N ARG A 43 -13.70 10.03 31.55
CA ARG A 43 -14.87 9.48 32.25
C ARG A 43 -14.95 7.98 32.04
N LYS A 44 -15.24 7.27 33.14
CA LYS A 44 -15.55 5.83 33.17
C LYS A 44 -16.56 5.47 32.05
N PRO A 45 -16.45 4.28 31.43
CA PRO A 45 -17.39 3.88 30.40
C PRO A 45 -18.78 3.71 31.03
N SER A 46 -19.71 4.58 30.62
CA SER A 46 -21.15 4.41 30.84
C SER A 46 -21.69 3.27 29.97
N GLU A 47 -22.63 2.50 30.52
CA GLU A 47 -23.22 1.24 30.02
C GLU A 47 -24.01 1.28 28.70
N ASP A 48 -23.81 2.27 27.83
CA ASP A 48 -24.37 2.26 26.46
C ASP A 48 -23.23 2.38 25.44
N ASN A 49 -22.46 1.30 25.29
CA ASN A 49 -21.41 1.22 24.28
C ASN A 49 -22.04 0.85 22.92
N MET A 50 -22.74 1.82 22.29
CA MET A 50 -23.35 1.63 20.97
C MET A 50 -22.25 1.35 19.94
N THR A 51 -22.21 0.11 19.41
CA THR A 51 -21.28 -0.31 18.37
C THR A 51 -21.39 0.61 17.15
N LYS A 52 -20.29 1.24 16.75
CA LYS A 52 -20.23 2.07 15.55
C LYS A 52 -20.02 1.20 14.32
N ASN A 53 -20.99 1.24 13.41
CA ASN A 53 -20.89 0.59 12.10
C ASN A 53 -20.11 1.47 11.13
N ILE A 54 -19.04 0.95 10.55
CA ILE A 54 -18.25 1.61 9.51
C ILE A 54 -18.46 0.84 8.22
N ASN A 55 -19.10 1.47 7.23
CA ASN A 55 -19.26 0.87 5.91
C ASN A 55 -17.92 0.87 5.16
N VAL A 56 -17.63 -0.24 4.49
CA VAL A 56 -16.38 -0.46 3.77
C VAL A 56 -16.65 -0.95 2.35
N VAL A 57 -16.05 -0.26 1.38
CA VAL A 57 -15.90 -0.78 0.01
C VAL A 57 -14.42 -1.04 -0.25
N LEU A 58 -14.09 -2.27 -0.64
CA LEU A 58 -12.74 -2.66 -1.01
C LEU A 58 -12.55 -2.53 -2.52
N ILE A 59 -11.56 -1.74 -2.95
CA ILE A 59 -11.13 -1.64 -4.35
C ILE A 59 -9.85 -2.47 -4.50
N GLY A 60 -9.93 -3.55 -5.29
CA GLY A 60 -8.84 -4.48 -5.50
C GLY A 60 -8.86 -5.65 -4.52
N CYS A 61 -9.24 -6.83 -5.00
CA CYS A 61 -9.23 -8.08 -4.24
C CYS A 61 -8.06 -9.01 -4.65
N GLY A 62 -6.85 -8.42 -4.78
CA GLY A 62 -5.60 -9.15 -5.04
C GLY A 62 -4.98 -9.74 -3.76
N GLY A 63 -3.65 -9.85 -3.71
CA GLY A 63 -2.93 -10.37 -2.53
C GLY A 63 -3.25 -9.61 -1.24
N VAL A 64 -3.12 -8.27 -1.25
CA VAL A 64 -3.40 -7.42 -0.09
C VAL A 64 -4.90 -7.42 0.25
N GLY A 65 -5.77 -7.24 -0.74
CA GLY A 65 -7.22 -7.18 -0.53
C GLY A 65 -7.80 -8.46 0.08
N LYS A 66 -7.37 -9.64 -0.38
CA LYS A 66 -7.78 -10.92 0.22
C LYS A 66 -7.34 -11.03 1.67
N GLN A 67 -6.09 -10.66 1.97
CA GLN A 67 -5.59 -10.70 3.35
C GLN A 67 -6.36 -9.73 4.24
N LEU A 68 -6.68 -8.53 3.75
CA LEU A 68 -7.51 -7.58 4.48
C LEU A 68 -8.89 -8.17 4.80
N ILE A 69 -9.56 -8.83 3.85
CA ILE A 69 -10.85 -9.50 4.11
C ILE A 69 -10.69 -10.57 5.20
N GLN A 70 -9.69 -11.44 5.08
CA GLN A 70 -9.43 -12.49 6.07
C GLN A 70 -9.14 -11.91 7.46
N HIS A 71 -8.38 -10.81 7.52
CA HIS A 71 -8.10 -10.09 8.75
C HIS A 71 -9.36 -9.49 9.37
N ILE A 72 -10.26 -8.91 8.56
CA ILE A 72 -11.53 -8.36 9.04
C ILE A 72 -12.35 -9.46 9.73
N ILE A 73 -12.45 -10.64 9.10
CA ILE A 73 -13.18 -11.81 9.64
C ILE A 73 -12.52 -12.29 10.94
N ASN A 74 -11.21 -12.53 10.91
CA ASN A 74 -10.47 -13.05 12.06
C ASN A 74 -10.46 -12.08 13.26
N SER A 75 -10.66 -10.78 13.01
CA SER A 75 -10.58 -9.72 14.01
C SER A 75 -11.94 -9.20 14.49
N ARG A 76 -13.07 -9.81 14.09
CA ARG A 76 -14.43 -9.40 14.51
C ARG A 76 -14.56 -9.22 16.02
N SER A 77 -14.02 -10.16 16.82
CA SER A 77 -14.05 -10.07 18.29
C SER A 77 -13.28 -8.85 18.81
N LEU A 78 -12.13 -8.54 18.21
CA LEU A 78 -11.36 -7.34 18.56
C LEU A 78 -12.12 -6.07 18.20
N HIS A 79 -12.74 -6.00 17.02
CA HIS A 79 -13.53 -4.84 16.61
C HIS A 79 -14.68 -4.59 17.56
N SER A 80 -15.41 -5.66 17.93
CA SER A 80 -16.51 -5.59 18.88
C SER A 80 -16.05 -5.07 20.25
N LYS A 81 -14.90 -5.53 20.76
CA LYS A 81 -14.30 -5.00 22.02
C LYS A 81 -13.93 -3.52 21.92
N LEU A 82 -13.61 -3.03 20.72
CA LEU A 82 -13.32 -1.62 20.45
C LEU A 82 -14.59 -0.80 20.14
N GLY A 83 -15.78 -1.41 20.22
CA GLY A 83 -17.05 -0.75 19.91
C GLY A 83 -17.22 -0.46 18.42
N LEU A 84 -16.61 -1.28 17.55
CA LEU A 84 -16.61 -1.12 16.10
C LEU A 84 -17.15 -2.35 15.39
N HIS A 85 -17.84 -2.12 14.27
CA HIS A 85 -18.20 -3.16 13.32
C HIS A 85 -17.88 -2.70 11.90
N LEU A 86 -16.98 -3.43 11.23
CA LEU A 86 -16.59 -3.12 9.86
C LEU A 86 -17.52 -3.83 8.89
N ARG A 87 -18.51 -3.11 8.42
CA ARG A 87 -19.55 -3.62 7.52
C ARG A 87 -19.04 -3.57 6.08
N VAL A 88 -18.67 -4.71 5.51
CA VAL A 88 -18.24 -4.78 4.10
C VAL A 88 -19.49 -4.75 3.23
N VAL A 89 -19.62 -3.68 2.44
CA VAL A 89 -20.80 -3.44 1.59
C VAL A 89 -20.51 -3.63 0.10
N GLY A 90 -19.23 -3.68 -0.27
CA GLY A 90 -18.83 -3.97 -1.64
C GLY A 90 -17.36 -4.33 -1.79
N VAL A 91 -17.05 -5.10 -2.83
CA VAL A 91 -15.70 -5.54 -3.20
C VAL A 91 -15.55 -5.45 -4.71
N CYS A 92 -14.47 -4.82 -5.17
CA CYS A 92 -14.17 -4.61 -6.58
C CYS A 92 -12.87 -5.33 -6.96
N ASP A 93 -12.84 -5.93 -8.15
CA ASP A 93 -11.62 -6.34 -8.83
C ASP A 93 -11.47 -5.60 -10.17
N SER A 94 -10.49 -5.97 -11.00
CA SER A 94 -10.22 -5.26 -12.26
C SER A 94 -11.35 -5.33 -13.29
N THR A 95 -12.31 -6.25 -13.12
CA THR A 95 -13.33 -6.59 -14.12
C THR A 95 -14.75 -6.38 -13.61
N SER A 96 -14.95 -6.32 -12.29
CA SER A 96 -16.29 -6.31 -11.70
C SER A 96 -16.35 -5.63 -10.33
N PHE A 97 -17.57 -5.22 -9.95
CA PHE A 97 -17.90 -4.70 -8.64
C PHE A 97 -19.07 -5.48 -8.04
N LEU A 98 -18.81 -6.14 -6.91
CA LEU A 98 -19.82 -6.78 -6.08
C LEU A 98 -20.27 -5.79 -5.01
N VAL A 99 -21.58 -5.62 -4.86
CA VAL A 99 -22.18 -4.71 -3.88
C VAL A 99 -23.46 -5.28 -3.29
N LEU A 100 -23.81 -4.91 -2.08
CA LEU A 100 -25.10 -5.29 -1.49
C LEU A 100 -26.28 -4.72 -2.31
N PRO A 101 -27.39 -5.47 -2.44
CA PRO A 101 -28.58 -4.96 -3.14
C PRO A 101 -29.16 -3.70 -2.48
N HIS A 102 -29.13 -3.65 -1.14
CA HIS A 102 -29.67 -2.56 -0.33
C HIS A 102 -28.60 -2.01 0.63
N VAL A 103 -27.65 -1.26 0.09
CA VAL A 103 -26.53 -0.70 0.89
C VAL A 103 -26.98 0.20 2.05
N SER A 104 -28.15 0.85 1.94
CA SER A 104 -28.74 1.70 3.00
C SER A 104 -29.28 0.91 4.19
N ASP A 105 -29.58 -0.37 4.04
CA ASP A 105 -30.01 -1.20 5.16
C ASP A 105 -28.80 -1.53 6.05
N SER A 106 -28.70 -0.84 7.18
CA SER A 106 -27.64 -1.03 8.17
C SER A 106 -27.49 -2.46 8.70
N LYS A 107 -28.51 -3.32 8.55
CA LYS A 107 -28.49 -4.72 8.99
C LYS A 107 -27.98 -5.69 7.91
N SER A 108 -28.00 -5.29 6.65
CA SER A 108 -27.55 -6.14 5.53
C SER A 108 -26.03 -6.05 5.40
N GLU A 109 -25.28 -7.13 5.34
CA GLU A 109 -23.84 -7.08 5.06
C GLU A 109 -23.35 -8.32 4.30
N PHE A 110 -22.15 -8.24 3.69
CA PHE A 110 -21.50 -9.46 3.22
C PHE A 110 -21.13 -10.31 4.44
N ASN A 111 -21.82 -11.44 4.58
CA ASN A 111 -21.53 -12.41 5.62
C ASN A 111 -20.14 -13.04 5.43
N ASP A 112 -19.58 -13.60 6.50
CA ASP A 112 -18.23 -14.16 6.47
C ASP A 112 -18.10 -15.31 5.46
N SER A 113 -19.16 -16.08 5.20
CA SER A 113 -19.15 -17.14 4.18
C SER A 113 -18.92 -16.56 2.78
N LEU A 114 -19.62 -15.50 2.41
CA LEU A 114 -19.49 -14.81 1.13
C LEU A 114 -18.11 -14.15 1.00
N LEU A 115 -17.62 -13.52 2.06
CA LEU A 115 -16.29 -12.91 2.09
C LEU A 115 -15.16 -13.95 1.89
N LEU A 116 -15.28 -15.13 2.52
CA LEU A 116 -14.35 -16.25 2.30
C LEU A 116 -14.47 -16.81 0.87
N GLU A 117 -15.67 -16.85 0.31
CA GLU A 117 -15.91 -17.29 -1.07
C GLU A 117 -15.24 -16.34 -2.07
N ILE A 118 -15.38 -15.02 -1.89
CA ILE A 118 -14.66 -13.98 -2.64
C ILE A 118 -13.14 -14.24 -2.60
N CYS A 119 -12.61 -14.53 -1.40
CA CYS A 119 -11.18 -14.85 -1.25
C CYS A 119 -10.76 -16.13 -1.99
N ARG A 120 -11.62 -17.16 -2.03
CA ARG A 120 -11.37 -18.41 -2.77
C ARG A 120 -11.36 -18.17 -4.27
N VAL A 121 -12.38 -17.51 -4.83
CA VAL A 121 -12.46 -17.18 -6.26
C VAL A 121 -11.21 -16.43 -6.72
N LYS A 122 -10.80 -15.40 -5.98
CA LYS A 122 -9.59 -14.63 -6.29
C LYS A 122 -8.28 -15.38 -6.03
N SER A 123 -8.28 -16.44 -5.23
CA SER A 123 -7.10 -17.30 -5.07
C SER A 123 -6.96 -18.29 -6.21
N SER A 124 -8.06 -18.69 -6.85
CA SER A 124 -8.06 -19.48 -8.08
C SER A 124 -7.76 -18.66 -9.35
N GLY A 125 -7.45 -17.37 -9.21
CA GLY A 125 -7.18 -16.48 -10.36
C GLY A 125 -8.44 -16.06 -11.14
N LEU A 126 -9.64 -16.39 -10.66
CA LEU A 126 -10.89 -16.09 -11.33
C LEU A 126 -11.36 -14.65 -11.05
N SER A 127 -12.23 -14.13 -11.92
CA SER A 127 -12.91 -12.83 -11.77
C SER A 127 -14.06 -12.93 -10.77
N LEU A 128 -14.36 -11.87 -10.01
CA LEU A 128 -15.55 -11.89 -9.14
C LEU A 128 -16.85 -11.98 -9.93
N SER A 129 -16.85 -11.66 -11.23
CA SER A 129 -18.01 -11.84 -12.11
C SER A 129 -18.50 -13.30 -12.17
N THR A 130 -17.67 -14.29 -11.82
CA THR A 130 -18.10 -15.70 -11.79
C THR A 130 -19.06 -16.00 -10.64
N LEU A 131 -19.16 -15.12 -9.64
CA LEU A 131 -20.08 -15.27 -8.52
C LEU A 131 -21.54 -14.97 -8.88
N SER A 132 -21.81 -14.48 -10.10
CA SER A 132 -23.17 -14.11 -10.56
C SER A 132 -24.17 -15.26 -10.50
N ASN A 133 -23.68 -16.49 -10.63
CA ASN A 133 -24.53 -17.66 -10.80
C ASN A 133 -24.81 -18.41 -9.49
N ALA A 134 -24.11 -18.08 -8.39
CA ALA A 134 -24.10 -18.90 -7.18
C ALA A 134 -24.98 -18.36 -6.03
N ARG A 135 -25.33 -17.07 -6.01
CA ARG A 135 -25.86 -16.37 -4.82
C ARG A 135 -26.90 -15.29 -5.15
N SER A 136 -27.98 -15.66 -5.84
CA SER A 136 -29.09 -14.73 -6.13
C SER A 136 -29.66 -14.15 -4.83
N GLY A 137 -29.60 -12.83 -4.67
CA GLY A 137 -30.15 -12.10 -3.51
C GLY A 137 -29.13 -11.66 -2.44
N GLU A 138 -27.93 -12.24 -2.39
CA GLU A 138 -26.90 -11.83 -1.40
C GLU A 138 -26.02 -10.66 -1.91
N CYS A 139 -25.84 -10.54 -3.22
CA CYS A 139 -25.07 -9.45 -3.83
C CYS A 139 -25.57 -9.11 -5.25
N GLN A 140 -25.26 -7.90 -5.71
CA GLN A 140 -25.38 -7.47 -7.10
C GLN A 140 -23.98 -7.37 -7.71
N ILE A 141 -23.85 -7.76 -8.98
CA ILE A 141 -22.59 -7.73 -9.72
C ILE A 141 -22.73 -6.77 -10.88
N PHE A 142 -21.80 -5.82 -10.96
CA PHE A 142 -21.70 -4.87 -12.06
C PHE A 142 -20.41 -5.11 -12.83
N THR A 143 -20.50 -5.04 -14.15
CA THR A 143 -19.32 -5.19 -15.03
C THR A 143 -18.44 -3.95 -14.96
N LYS A 144 -17.19 -4.01 -15.48
CA LYS A 144 -16.26 -2.86 -15.49
C LYS A 144 -16.91 -1.57 -16.00
N LYS A 145 -17.72 -1.63 -17.06
CA LYS A 145 -18.38 -0.45 -17.65
C LYS A 145 -19.35 0.25 -16.69
N GLU A 146 -20.07 -0.53 -15.89
CA GLU A 146 -21.11 -0.01 -14.97
C GLU A 146 -20.57 0.19 -13.55
N SER A 147 -19.46 -0.46 -13.21
CA SER A 147 -18.88 -0.50 -11.87
C SER A 147 -18.56 0.89 -11.32
N THR A 148 -18.02 1.78 -12.16
CA THR A 148 -17.62 3.13 -11.75
C THR A 148 -18.83 3.94 -11.32
N ASP A 149 -19.90 3.96 -12.11
CA ASP A 149 -21.12 4.69 -11.79
C ASP A 149 -21.75 4.16 -10.51
N LYS A 150 -21.82 2.83 -10.37
CA LYS A 150 -22.39 2.21 -9.16
C LYS A 150 -21.56 2.47 -7.91
N ILE A 151 -20.24 2.50 -8.02
CA ILE A 151 -19.34 2.90 -6.93
C ILE A 151 -19.63 4.34 -6.50
N LEU A 152 -19.76 5.26 -7.45
CA LEU A 152 -20.04 6.67 -7.18
C LEU A 152 -21.43 6.88 -6.58
N ASP A 153 -22.44 6.12 -7.03
CA ASP A 153 -23.79 6.17 -6.44
C ASP A 153 -23.80 5.65 -5.00
N THR A 154 -23.06 4.56 -4.73
CA THR A 154 -22.87 4.04 -3.37
C THR A 154 -22.19 5.09 -2.48
N ALA A 155 -21.18 5.78 -3.03
CA ALA A 155 -20.47 6.85 -2.33
C ALA A 155 -21.38 8.05 -1.99
N LYS A 156 -22.20 8.52 -2.94
CA LYS A 156 -23.16 9.60 -2.70
C LYS A 156 -24.17 9.23 -1.61
N LEU A 157 -24.65 7.99 -1.64
CA LEU A 157 -25.69 7.51 -0.74
C LEU A 157 -25.19 7.34 0.70
N LEU A 158 -24.00 6.77 0.89
CA LEU A 158 -23.46 6.46 2.22
C LEU A 158 -22.52 7.53 2.79
N GLY A 159 -21.82 8.27 1.93
CA GLY A 159 -20.69 9.13 2.31
C GLY A 159 -21.02 10.14 3.40
N ARG A 160 -22.08 10.93 3.23
CA ARG A 160 -22.51 11.95 4.21
C ARG A 160 -23.53 11.45 5.25
N SER A 161 -24.16 10.30 5.01
CA SER A 161 -25.26 9.80 5.83
C SER A 161 -24.77 8.94 6.98
N THR A 162 -24.02 7.88 6.65
CA THR A 162 -23.59 6.83 7.59
C THR A 162 -22.07 6.70 7.65
N GLY A 163 -21.36 7.39 6.77
CA GLY A 163 -19.92 7.26 6.58
C GLY A 163 -19.59 6.04 5.73
N LEU A 164 -18.66 6.20 4.80
CA LEU A 164 -18.14 5.14 3.95
C LEU A 164 -16.63 5.27 3.80
N ALA A 165 -15.91 4.18 4.03
CA ALA A 165 -14.49 4.07 3.77
C ALA A 165 -14.24 3.26 2.48
N PHE A 166 -13.58 3.89 1.51
CA PHE A 166 -13.01 3.21 0.36
C PHE A 166 -11.60 2.76 0.68
N ILE A 167 -11.34 1.46 0.59
CA ILE A 167 -10.00 0.90 0.81
C ILE A 167 -9.43 0.50 -0.55
N ASP A 168 -8.46 1.28 -1.05
CA ASP A 168 -7.78 0.99 -2.32
C ASP A 168 -6.56 0.08 -2.09
N CYS A 169 -6.78 -1.21 -2.29
CA CYS A 169 -5.77 -2.27 -2.32
C CYS A 169 -5.36 -2.66 -3.75
N SER A 170 -5.67 -1.82 -4.75
CA SER A 170 -5.24 -2.02 -6.13
C SER A 170 -3.81 -1.52 -6.36
N ALA A 171 -3.32 -1.71 -7.59
CA ALA A 171 -2.10 -1.10 -8.09
C ALA A 171 -2.38 -0.33 -9.39
N SER A 172 -3.57 0.26 -9.52
CA SER A 172 -4.05 0.91 -10.75
C SER A 172 -4.12 2.42 -10.63
N SER A 173 -3.83 3.15 -11.71
CA SER A 173 -4.11 4.59 -11.81
C SER A 173 -5.58 4.87 -12.16
N GLU A 174 -6.33 3.86 -12.61
CA GLU A 174 -7.76 3.99 -12.93
C GLU A 174 -8.60 4.42 -11.70
N THR A 175 -8.10 4.17 -10.48
CA THR A 175 -8.81 4.53 -9.24
C THR A 175 -8.77 6.02 -8.92
N ILE A 176 -7.88 6.82 -9.54
CA ILE A 176 -7.71 8.25 -9.23
C ILE A 176 -9.01 9.03 -9.44
N GLY A 177 -9.67 8.81 -10.58
CA GLY A 177 -10.94 9.49 -10.90
C GLY A 177 -12.10 9.10 -9.96
N ILE A 178 -12.06 7.89 -9.40
CA ILE A 178 -13.03 7.46 -8.38
C ILE A 178 -12.69 8.12 -7.04
N LEU A 179 -11.43 7.99 -6.60
CA LEU A 179 -10.97 8.46 -5.29
C LEU A 179 -11.17 9.96 -5.10
N THR A 180 -10.85 10.76 -6.11
CA THR A 180 -11.07 12.22 -6.07
C THR A 180 -12.55 12.57 -5.89
N LYS A 181 -13.47 11.88 -6.59
CA LYS A 181 -14.92 12.11 -6.47
C LYS A 181 -15.50 11.64 -5.13
N VAL A 182 -15.07 10.49 -4.60
CA VAL A 182 -15.64 9.96 -3.36
C VAL A 182 -15.28 10.82 -2.15
N VAL A 183 -14.11 11.49 -2.16
CA VAL A 183 -13.72 12.46 -1.13
C VAL A 183 -14.69 13.65 -1.10
N ASP A 184 -15.09 14.16 -2.27
CA ASP A 184 -16.11 15.24 -2.41
C ASP A 184 -17.48 14.81 -1.86
N PHE A 185 -17.80 13.52 -1.97
CA PHE A 185 -19.04 12.92 -1.43
C PHE A 185 -19.00 12.67 0.08
N GLY A 186 -17.92 12.99 0.79
CA GLY A 186 -17.86 12.80 2.24
C GLY A 186 -17.14 11.53 2.68
N CYS A 187 -16.72 10.68 1.75
CA CYS A 187 -16.14 9.38 2.07
C CYS A 187 -14.69 9.50 2.56
N CYS A 188 -14.28 8.54 3.39
CA CYS A 188 -12.88 8.33 3.73
C CYS A 188 -12.21 7.45 2.67
N SER A 189 -10.91 7.65 2.44
CA SER A 189 -10.10 6.82 1.57
C SER A 189 -8.88 6.29 2.33
N VAL A 190 -8.69 4.97 2.27
CA VAL A 190 -7.57 4.26 2.87
C VAL A 190 -6.80 3.61 1.73
N LEU A 191 -5.52 3.95 1.55
CA LEU A 191 -4.76 3.60 0.38
C LEU A 191 -3.59 2.67 0.75
N ALA A 192 -3.53 1.52 0.10
CA ALA A 192 -2.30 0.75 -0.09
C ALA A 192 -1.71 0.99 -1.49
N ASN A 193 -2.51 1.55 -2.40
CA ASN A 193 -2.11 1.96 -3.73
C ASN A 193 -1.30 3.27 -3.69
N LYS A 194 -0.07 3.23 -4.21
CA LYS A 194 0.81 4.42 -4.32
C LYS A 194 0.43 5.33 -5.49
N LYS A 195 -0.19 4.80 -6.54
CA LYS A 195 -0.39 5.54 -7.81
C LYS A 195 -1.18 6.84 -7.63
N PRO A 196 -2.28 6.89 -6.84
CA PRO A 196 -2.99 8.14 -6.57
C PRO A 196 -2.19 9.16 -5.76
N LEU A 197 -1.19 8.71 -5.00
CA LEU A 197 -0.34 9.59 -4.19
C LEU A 197 0.85 10.14 -4.97
N THR A 198 1.19 9.49 -6.09
CA THR A 198 2.33 9.80 -6.95
C THR A 198 1.89 10.18 -8.36
N SER A 199 0.61 10.51 -8.55
CA SER A 199 0.07 11.04 -9.79
C SER A 199 0.46 12.51 -9.97
N SER A 200 -0.14 13.17 -10.96
CA SER A 200 -0.02 14.62 -11.14
C SER A 200 -0.25 15.37 -9.82
N LEU A 201 0.41 16.52 -9.67
CA LEU A 201 0.23 17.36 -8.50
C LEU A 201 -1.24 17.81 -8.33
N GLU A 202 -1.94 18.06 -9.45
CA GLU A 202 -3.37 18.42 -9.45
C GLU A 202 -4.24 17.28 -8.87
N ASP A 203 -4.04 16.05 -9.32
CA ASP A 203 -4.78 14.89 -8.80
C ASP A 203 -4.50 14.68 -7.31
N TYR A 204 -3.24 14.83 -6.91
CA TYR A 204 -2.83 14.71 -5.51
C TYR A 204 -3.51 15.77 -4.64
N GLU A 205 -3.49 17.03 -5.06
CA GLU A 205 -4.13 18.13 -4.33
C GLU A 205 -5.65 17.96 -4.25
N LYS A 206 -6.27 17.46 -5.31
CA LYS A 206 -7.70 17.14 -5.29
C LYS A 206 -8.02 16.02 -4.31
N LEU A 207 -7.23 14.95 -4.32
CA LEU A 207 -7.36 13.84 -3.36
C LEU A 207 -7.18 14.30 -1.91
N PHE A 208 -6.23 15.22 -1.67
CA PHE A 208 -5.92 15.78 -0.35
C PHE A 208 -6.68 17.07 -0.02
N SER A 209 -7.74 17.42 -0.77
CA SER A 209 -8.64 18.53 -0.45
C SER A 209 -9.25 18.41 0.96
N HIS A 210 -9.38 17.17 1.46
CA HIS A 210 -9.86 16.85 2.79
C HIS A 210 -8.89 15.87 3.47
N PRO A 211 -7.70 16.32 3.92
CA PRO A 211 -6.59 15.43 4.29
C PRO A 211 -6.94 14.50 5.47
N ARG A 212 -7.84 14.92 6.37
CA ARG A 212 -8.33 14.10 7.50
C ARG A 212 -9.04 12.81 7.05
N ARG A 213 -9.60 12.80 5.84
CA ARG A 213 -10.30 11.65 5.24
C ARG A 213 -9.36 10.67 4.55
N ILE A 214 -8.07 10.99 4.42
CA ILE A 214 -7.10 10.16 3.68
C ILE A 214 -6.16 9.45 4.67
N ARG A 215 -6.00 8.15 4.47
CA ARG A 215 -5.00 7.32 5.17
C ARG A 215 -4.20 6.55 4.14
N HIS A 216 -2.90 6.42 4.35
CA HIS A 216 -1.99 5.84 3.37
C HIS A 216 -0.74 5.22 4.00
N GLU A 217 -0.85 4.75 5.25
CA GLU A 217 0.27 4.19 6.01
C GLU A 217 0.98 3.06 5.26
N SER A 218 0.21 2.16 4.64
CA SER A 218 0.75 0.98 3.97
C SER A 218 1.50 1.25 2.67
N THR A 219 1.49 2.49 2.20
CA THR A 219 2.16 2.90 0.96
C THR A 219 3.67 3.04 1.14
N VAL A 220 4.14 3.34 2.36
CA VAL A 220 5.56 3.46 2.71
C VAL A 220 5.84 2.69 4.00
N GLY A 221 6.69 1.66 3.92
CA GLY A 221 7.04 0.84 5.09
C GLY A 221 6.04 -0.28 5.43
N ALA A 222 5.05 -0.54 4.57
CA ALA A 222 4.07 -1.61 4.73
C ALA A 222 3.29 -1.55 6.07
N GLY A 223 3.68 -2.31 7.08
CA GLY A 223 3.06 -2.26 8.42
C GLY A 223 3.77 -1.36 9.42
N LEU A 224 4.91 -0.77 9.04
CA LEU A 224 5.65 0.13 9.90
C LEU A 224 4.97 1.50 9.97
N PRO A 225 4.93 2.16 11.14
CA PRO A 225 4.24 3.44 11.32
C PRO A 225 5.08 4.63 10.80
N VAL A 226 5.54 4.59 9.55
CA VAL A 226 6.40 5.61 8.95
C VAL A 226 5.66 6.93 8.78
N ILE A 227 4.50 6.91 8.11
CA ILE A 227 3.70 8.10 7.79
C ILE A 227 3.16 8.71 9.10
N ALA A 228 2.67 7.87 10.02
CA ALA A 228 2.21 8.34 11.31
C ALA A 228 3.32 8.94 12.18
N SER A 229 4.53 8.39 12.13
CA SER A 229 5.67 8.97 12.88
C SER A 229 6.05 10.34 12.33
N ILE A 230 6.12 10.48 11.01
CA ILE A 230 6.39 11.78 10.36
C ILE A 230 5.30 12.80 10.70
N ASN A 231 4.02 12.43 10.59
CA ASN A 231 2.92 13.32 10.96
C ASN A 231 2.97 13.76 12.44
N ARG A 232 3.40 12.88 13.36
CA ARG A 232 3.58 13.25 14.78
C ARG A 232 4.71 14.26 14.97
N ILE A 233 5.83 14.07 14.28
CA ILE A 233 6.96 15.01 14.31
C ILE A 233 6.52 16.37 13.76
N LEU A 234 5.90 16.39 12.57
CA LEU A 234 5.38 17.61 11.95
C LEU A 234 4.35 18.34 12.82
N THR A 235 3.38 17.62 13.40
CA THR A 235 2.36 18.22 14.28
C THR A 235 2.91 18.72 15.61
N SER A 236 4.05 18.19 16.06
CA SER A 236 4.78 18.72 17.24
C SER A 236 5.60 19.98 16.94
N GLY A 237 5.75 20.36 15.66
CA GLY A 237 6.54 21.51 15.23
C GLY A 237 8.05 21.24 15.09
N ASP A 238 8.46 19.97 15.19
CA ASP A 238 9.87 19.58 15.06
C ASP A 238 10.27 19.49 13.57
N PRO A 239 11.30 20.24 13.10
CA PRO A 239 11.69 20.24 11.70
C PRO A 239 12.37 18.94 11.29
N ILE A 240 11.94 18.37 10.16
CA ILE A 240 12.60 17.21 9.54
C ILE A 240 13.61 17.71 8.51
N HIS A 241 14.90 17.55 8.81
CA HIS A 241 15.97 17.96 7.90
C HIS A 241 16.33 16.91 6.84
N ARG A 242 16.15 15.62 7.14
CA ARG A 242 16.55 14.53 6.25
C ARG A 242 15.81 13.24 6.56
N ILE A 243 15.41 12.53 5.51
CA ILE A 243 14.95 11.13 5.59
C ILE A 243 15.90 10.27 4.76
N ILE A 244 16.48 9.24 5.38
CA ILE A 244 17.28 8.20 4.72
C ILE A 244 16.65 6.86 5.10
N GLY A 245 16.47 5.96 4.13
CA GLY A 245 15.91 4.64 4.41
C GLY A 245 16.00 3.68 3.24
N SER A 246 15.92 2.38 3.57
CA SER A 246 15.74 1.32 2.58
C SER A 246 14.24 1.02 2.45
N PHE A 247 13.66 1.40 1.31
CA PHE A 247 12.22 1.35 1.11
C PHE A 247 11.75 0.15 0.28
N SER A 248 12.65 -0.72 -0.20
CA SER A 248 12.31 -1.93 -0.97
C SER A 248 12.83 -3.17 -0.27
N GLY A 249 11.93 -4.13 0.00
CA GLY A 249 12.29 -5.42 0.58
C GLY A 249 13.14 -6.25 -0.38
N THR A 250 12.78 -6.26 -1.67
CA THR A 250 13.54 -6.95 -2.73
C THR A 250 14.96 -6.41 -2.83
N LEU A 251 15.12 -5.08 -2.94
CA LEU A 251 16.44 -4.47 -3.03
C LEU A 251 17.22 -4.64 -1.72
N GLY A 252 16.57 -4.52 -0.56
CA GLY A 252 17.21 -4.76 0.73
C GLY A 252 17.78 -6.18 0.83
N TYR A 253 17.02 -7.19 0.39
CA TYR A 253 17.50 -8.58 0.30
C TYR A 253 18.67 -8.71 -0.68
N VAL A 254 18.49 -8.21 -1.92
CA VAL A 254 19.51 -8.33 -2.97
C VAL A 254 20.83 -7.69 -2.53
N MET A 255 20.79 -6.47 -2.01
CA MET A 255 21.99 -5.75 -1.55
C MET A 255 22.65 -6.43 -0.37
N SER A 256 21.88 -7.00 0.57
CA SER A 256 22.44 -7.73 1.72
C SER A 256 23.20 -8.99 1.29
N GLU A 257 22.68 -9.73 0.30
CA GLU A 257 23.33 -10.93 -0.20
C GLU A 257 24.56 -10.61 -1.07
N VAL A 258 24.51 -9.53 -1.85
CA VAL A 258 25.66 -9.02 -2.63
C VAL A 258 26.76 -8.52 -1.70
N GLU A 259 26.42 -7.81 -0.63
CA GLU A 259 27.36 -7.43 0.43
C GLU A 259 28.02 -8.65 1.07
N GLY A 260 27.28 -9.77 1.17
CA GLY A 260 27.79 -11.08 1.59
C GLY A 260 28.76 -11.74 0.61
N GLY A 261 29.07 -11.11 -0.52
CA GLY A 261 30.05 -11.56 -1.51
C GLY A 261 29.47 -12.33 -2.69
N LYS A 262 28.13 -12.49 -2.78
CA LYS A 262 27.50 -13.19 -3.89
C LYS A 262 27.37 -12.29 -5.13
N PRO A 263 27.48 -12.83 -6.37
CA PRO A 263 27.19 -12.08 -7.58
C PRO A 263 25.73 -11.60 -7.63
N LEU A 264 25.49 -10.39 -8.15
CA LEU A 264 24.13 -9.85 -8.32
C LEU A 264 23.26 -10.82 -9.12
N SER A 265 23.79 -11.36 -10.20
CA SER A 265 23.06 -12.23 -11.12
C SER A 265 22.57 -13.52 -10.46
N GLU A 266 23.35 -14.10 -9.55
CA GLU A 266 22.94 -15.27 -8.76
C GLU A 266 21.84 -14.89 -7.77
N VAL A 267 22.02 -13.79 -7.05
CA VAL A 267 21.09 -13.33 -6.00
C VAL A 267 19.73 -12.96 -6.60
N VAL A 268 19.69 -12.24 -7.72
CA VAL A 268 18.44 -11.85 -8.38
C VAL A 268 17.70 -13.08 -8.92
N ARG A 269 18.40 -14.06 -9.50
CA ARG A 269 17.77 -15.32 -9.95
C ARG A 269 17.22 -16.11 -8.76
N ALA A 270 17.96 -16.18 -7.65
CA ALA A 270 17.48 -16.81 -6.43
C ALA A 270 16.25 -16.09 -5.86
N ALA A 271 16.27 -14.75 -5.82
CA ALA A 271 15.14 -13.93 -5.38
C ALA A 271 13.90 -14.18 -6.25
N LYS A 272 14.06 -14.26 -7.58
CA LYS A 272 12.98 -14.61 -8.51
C LYS A 272 12.43 -16.02 -8.26
N GLY A 273 13.31 -17.01 -8.05
CA GLY A 273 12.91 -18.38 -7.73
C GLY A 273 12.16 -18.52 -6.39
N LEU A 274 12.47 -17.66 -5.43
CA LEU A 274 11.77 -17.57 -4.14
C LEU A 274 10.49 -16.72 -4.18
N GLY A 275 10.19 -16.08 -5.31
CA GLY A 275 9.06 -15.16 -5.46
C GLY A 275 9.22 -13.85 -4.69
N TYR A 276 10.46 -13.40 -4.48
CA TYR A 276 10.75 -12.10 -3.84
C TYR A 276 10.76 -10.94 -4.82
N THR A 277 10.92 -11.20 -6.11
CA THR A 277 10.82 -10.18 -7.17
C THR A 277 9.44 -10.18 -7.80
N GLU A 278 9.11 -9.11 -8.50
CA GLU A 278 8.04 -9.13 -9.50
C GLU A 278 8.35 -10.13 -10.64
N PRO A 279 7.35 -10.50 -11.48
CA PRO A 279 7.58 -11.40 -12.61
C PRO A 279 8.72 -10.95 -13.53
N ASP A 280 8.87 -9.64 -13.72
CA ASP A 280 10.03 -9.00 -14.29
C ASP A 280 10.88 -8.31 -13.18
N PRO A 281 12.06 -8.86 -12.82
CA PRO A 281 12.90 -8.26 -11.78
C PRO A 281 13.35 -6.83 -12.05
N ARG A 282 13.25 -6.34 -13.30
CA ARG A 282 13.59 -4.96 -13.64
C ARG A 282 12.67 -3.93 -13.00
N ASP A 283 11.46 -4.33 -12.63
CA ASP A 283 10.51 -3.48 -11.90
C ASP A 283 11.00 -3.16 -10.48
N ASP A 284 11.72 -4.10 -9.86
CA ASP A 284 12.38 -3.89 -8.57
C ASP A 284 13.72 -3.14 -8.74
N LEU A 285 14.56 -3.62 -9.66
CA LEU A 285 15.94 -3.13 -9.87
C LEU A 285 16.01 -1.71 -10.46
N GLY A 286 14.96 -1.28 -11.15
CA GLY A 286 14.86 0.07 -11.72
C GLY A 286 14.55 1.16 -10.69
N GLY A 287 14.25 0.80 -9.44
CA GLY A 287 14.09 1.76 -8.34
C GLY A 287 12.79 2.58 -8.35
N MET A 288 11.89 2.36 -9.31
CA MET A 288 10.68 3.18 -9.46
C MET A 288 9.69 3.03 -8.29
N ASP A 289 9.61 1.86 -7.65
CA ASP A 289 8.83 1.68 -6.41
C ASP A 289 9.41 2.52 -5.26
N VAL A 290 10.74 2.59 -5.15
CA VAL A 290 11.44 3.43 -4.15
C VAL A 290 11.22 4.90 -4.44
N ALA A 291 11.30 5.32 -5.71
CA ALA A 291 11.03 6.69 -6.14
C ALA A 291 9.61 7.14 -5.77
N ARG A 292 8.61 6.27 -5.98
CA ARG A 292 7.22 6.55 -5.56
C ARG A 292 7.10 6.72 -4.05
N LYS A 293 7.76 5.88 -3.25
CA LYS A 293 7.77 6.02 -1.79
C LYS A 293 8.45 7.31 -1.34
N ALA A 294 9.57 7.67 -1.98
CA ALA A 294 10.24 8.94 -1.74
C ALA A 294 9.35 10.15 -2.09
N LEU A 295 8.61 10.10 -3.20
CA LEU A 295 7.66 11.14 -3.58
C LEU A 295 6.54 11.32 -2.56
N ILE A 296 5.98 10.22 -2.05
CA ILE A 296 4.96 10.25 -1.00
C ILE A 296 5.51 10.96 0.24
N LEU A 297 6.72 10.61 0.66
CA LEU A 297 7.38 11.24 1.81
C LEU A 297 7.68 12.72 1.57
N ALA A 298 8.18 13.08 0.38
CA ALA A 298 8.46 14.48 0.03
C ALA A 298 7.17 15.33 0.05
N ARG A 299 6.08 14.83 -0.53
CA ARG A 299 4.77 15.50 -0.49
C ARG A 299 4.23 15.61 0.93
N LEU A 300 4.45 14.61 1.78
CA LEU A 300 4.10 14.66 3.21
C LEU A 300 4.85 15.76 3.96
N LEU A 301 6.10 16.06 3.56
CA LEU A 301 6.89 17.18 4.08
C LEU A 301 6.49 18.54 3.45
N GLY A 302 5.46 18.57 2.61
CA GLY A 302 4.95 19.79 1.97
C GLY A 302 5.58 20.12 0.62
N TRP A 303 6.45 19.25 0.06
CA TRP A 303 7.10 19.53 -1.21
C TRP A 303 6.13 19.34 -2.39
N ARG A 304 6.02 20.35 -3.26
CA ARG A 304 5.15 20.34 -4.45
C ARG A 304 5.92 19.90 -5.69
N ILE A 305 6.29 18.63 -5.73
CA ILE A 305 7.09 18.03 -6.82
C ILE A 305 6.36 16.88 -7.51
N ASN A 306 6.86 16.51 -8.69
CA ASN A 306 6.42 15.35 -9.46
C ASN A 306 7.52 14.26 -9.47
N LEU A 307 7.18 13.08 -9.98
CA LEU A 307 8.06 11.91 -9.96
C LEU A 307 9.34 12.11 -10.79
N ASP A 308 9.26 12.88 -11.87
CA ASP A 308 10.37 13.30 -12.72
C ASP A 308 11.42 14.16 -11.99
N SER A 309 11.03 14.81 -10.90
CA SER A 309 11.92 15.61 -10.05
C SER A 309 12.82 14.73 -9.17
N ILE A 310 12.54 13.42 -9.07
CA ILE A 310 13.30 12.48 -8.27
C ILE A 310 14.38 11.85 -9.14
N LYS A 311 15.64 12.10 -8.78
CA LYS A 311 16.78 11.42 -9.40
C LYS A 311 16.79 9.95 -8.92
N VAL A 312 16.62 9.03 -9.87
CA VAL A 312 16.70 7.58 -9.65
C VAL A 312 17.95 7.05 -10.33
N GLU A 313 18.72 6.25 -9.61
CA GLU A 313 19.82 5.48 -10.19
C GLU A 313 19.38 4.01 -10.27
N SER A 314 19.17 3.52 -11.49
CA SER A 314 18.85 2.13 -11.76
C SER A 314 20.07 1.24 -11.54
N LEU A 315 19.84 -0.02 -11.15
CA LEU A 315 20.90 -1.03 -11.03
C LEU A 315 21.30 -1.65 -12.38
N TYR A 316 20.57 -1.32 -13.44
CA TYR A 316 20.87 -1.70 -14.81
C TYR A 316 20.84 -0.46 -15.72
N PRO A 317 21.64 -0.42 -16.78
CA PRO A 317 21.68 0.69 -17.71
C PRO A 317 20.44 0.67 -18.64
N ASP A 318 20.11 1.82 -19.24
CA ASP A 318 18.88 2.00 -20.00
C ASP A 318 18.74 1.03 -21.19
N GLU A 319 19.83 0.49 -21.73
CA GLU A 319 19.86 -0.51 -22.81
C GLU A 319 19.23 -1.85 -22.39
N MET A 320 19.19 -2.13 -21.09
CA MET A 320 18.61 -3.36 -20.51
C MET A 320 17.15 -3.18 -20.05
N GLY A 321 16.58 -2.00 -20.28
CA GLY A 321 15.22 -1.66 -19.87
C GLY A 321 14.15 -2.56 -20.51
N PRO A 322 12.93 -2.61 -19.91
CA PRO A 322 11.81 -3.42 -20.39
C PRO A 322 11.46 -3.26 -21.86
N ASP A 323 11.64 -2.05 -22.41
CA ASP A 323 11.32 -1.74 -23.81
C ASP A 323 12.40 -2.15 -24.82
N LYS A 324 13.61 -2.51 -24.35
CA LYS A 324 14.79 -2.76 -25.19
C LYS A 324 15.32 -4.18 -25.13
N MET A 325 15.08 -4.88 -24.02
CA MET A 325 15.58 -6.23 -23.79
C MET A 325 14.46 -7.14 -23.31
N SER A 326 14.43 -8.41 -23.73
CA SER A 326 13.47 -9.37 -23.19
C SER A 326 13.82 -9.72 -21.74
N VAL A 327 12.83 -10.19 -20.96
CA VAL A 327 13.08 -10.66 -19.58
C VAL A 327 14.08 -11.83 -19.58
N GLU A 328 14.00 -12.70 -20.58
CA GLU A 328 14.87 -13.87 -20.71
C GLU A 328 16.31 -13.47 -21.01
N ASP A 329 16.52 -12.54 -21.95
CA ASP A 329 17.86 -12.01 -22.27
C ASP A 329 18.45 -11.24 -21.08
N PHE A 330 17.62 -10.47 -20.37
CA PHE A 330 18.02 -9.77 -19.16
C PHE A 330 18.52 -10.76 -18.10
N LEU A 331 17.80 -11.87 -17.87
CA LEU A 331 18.18 -12.86 -16.87
C LEU A 331 19.40 -13.70 -17.27
N SER A 332 19.53 -14.04 -18.55
CA SER A 332 20.57 -14.93 -19.06
C SER A 332 21.88 -14.21 -19.31
N SER A 333 21.85 -13.02 -19.93
CA SER A 333 23.02 -12.29 -20.40
C SER A 333 23.19 -10.90 -19.77
N GLY A 334 22.08 -10.17 -19.56
CA GLY A 334 22.11 -8.83 -18.96
C GLY A 334 22.65 -8.84 -17.53
N LEU A 335 22.04 -9.60 -16.63
CA LEU A 335 22.41 -9.68 -15.22
C LEU A 335 23.89 -10.07 -14.99
N PRO A 336 24.44 -11.13 -15.62
CA PRO A 336 25.87 -11.45 -15.49
C PRO A 336 26.79 -10.30 -15.86
N SER A 337 26.43 -9.50 -16.87
CA SER A 337 27.27 -8.38 -17.29
C SER A 337 27.35 -7.24 -16.26
N LEU A 338 26.42 -7.20 -15.29
CA LEU A 338 26.39 -6.21 -14.20
C LEU A 338 27.24 -6.62 -12.98
N ASP A 339 27.61 -7.90 -12.87
CA ASP A 339 28.24 -8.44 -11.66
C ASP A 339 29.57 -7.75 -11.33
N ASP A 340 30.40 -7.49 -12.34
CA ASP A 340 31.71 -6.88 -12.13
C ASP A 340 31.63 -5.41 -11.75
N ASP A 341 30.71 -4.64 -12.35
CA ASP A 341 30.51 -3.23 -12.00
C ASP A 341 30.00 -3.09 -10.57
N ILE A 342 28.98 -3.86 -10.19
CA ILE A 342 28.44 -3.84 -8.83
C ILE A 342 29.49 -4.30 -7.82
N ARG A 343 30.26 -5.36 -8.11
CA ARG A 343 31.34 -5.80 -7.23
C ARG A 343 32.37 -4.68 -7.00
N LYS A 344 32.74 -3.94 -8.06
CA LYS A 344 33.67 -2.80 -7.94
C LYS A 344 33.08 -1.68 -7.08
N ARG A 345 31.81 -1.31 -7.29
CA ARG A 345 31.11 -0.29 -6.48
C ARG A 345 31.12 -0.64 -4.98
N PHE A 346 30.82 -1.88 -4.64
CA PHE A 346 30.90 -2.37 -3.25
C PHE A 346 32.34 -2.35 -2.71
N GLY A 347 33.32 -2.74 -3.53
CA GLY A 347 34.74 -2.68 -3.16
C GLY A 347 35.20 -1.26 -2.80
N VAL A 348 34.78 -0.26 -3.57
CA VAL A 348 35.05 1.16 -3.28
C VAL A 348 34.36 1.61 -1.98
N ALA A 349 33.09 1.24 -1.77
CA ALA A 349 32.37 1.58 -0.54
C ALA A 349 33.03 1.00 0.71
N LEU A 350 33.47 -0.27 0.66
CA LEU A 350 34.18 -0.93 1.76
C LEU A 350 35.52 -0.25 2.08
N GLN A 351 36.27 0.18 1.07
CA GLN A 351 37.53 0.93 1.26
C GLN A 351 37.30 2.28 1.96
N MET A 352 36.14 2.91 1.73
CA MET A 352 35.73 4.14 2.39
C MET A 352 35.15 3.91 3.81
N GLY A 353 35.09 2.66 4.28
CA GLY A 353 34.48 2.31 5.57
C GLY A 353 32.96 2.51 5.60
N MET A 354 32.32 2.56 4.43
CA MET A 354 30.88 2.70 4.28
C MET A 354 30.26 1.32 3.99
N CYS A 355 29.12 1.00 4.60
CA CYS A 355 28.18 0.05 3.96
C CYS A 355 27.70 0.68 2.65
N SER A 356 27.10 -0.11 1.75
CA SER A 356 26.60 0.29 0.42
C SER A 356 25.53 1.40 0.45
N ASP A 357 25.90 2.59 0.88
CA ASP A 357 25.06 3.78 0.92
C ASP A 357 25.08 4.41 -0.47
N MET A 358 24.26 3.87 -1.37
CA MET A 358 23.95 4.50 -2.66
C MET A 358 22.86 5.56 -2.47
N SER A 359 23.02 6.46 -1.47
CA SER A 359 22.07 7.55 -1.26
C SER A 359 22.35 8.70 -2.21
N VAL A 360 21.35 9.05 -3.01
CA VAL A 360 21.29 10.31 -3.73
C VAL A 360 20.78 11.38 -2.77
N PRO A 361 21.54 12.46 -2.49
CA PRO A 361 20.99 13.56 -1.72
C PRO A 361 19.89 14.25 -2.53
N LEU A 362 18.67 14.29 -1.99
CA LEU A 362 17.66 15.25 -2.41
C LEU A 362 18.17 16.63 -1.98
N ARG A 363 18.81 17.37 -2.90
CA ARG A 363 19.16 18.76 -2.67
C ARG A 363 17.89 19.59 -2.78
N ASP A 364 17.59 20.29 -1.69
CA ASP A 364 16.66 21.40 -1.67
C ASP A 364 17.10 22.45 -2.71
N GLN A 365 16.31 22.67 -3.75
CA GLN A 365 16.48 23.82 -4.64
C GLN A 365 15.56 24.93 -4.14
N GLY A 366 16.10 25.73 -3.22
CA GLY A 366 15.60 27.07 -2.93
C GLY A 366 14.52 27.14 -1.85
N SER A 367 14.97 27.54 -0.68
CA SER A 367 14.16 28.21 0.35
C SER A 367 13.53 29.49 -0.20
N TYR A 368 12.21 29.65 0.04
CA TYR A 368 11.57 30.92 0.44
C TYR A 368 10.38 30.64 1.34
#